data_AF-A0A3C1SGG2-F1
#
_entry.id   AF-A0A3C1SGG2-F1
#
_cell.length_a   1.000
_cell.length_b   1.000
_cell.length_c   1.000
_cell.angle_alpha   90.00
_cell.angle_beta   90.00
_cell.angle_gamma   90.00
#
_symmetry.space_group_name_H-M   'P 1'
#
loop_
_entity.id
_entity.type
_entity.pdbx_description
1 polymer ?
#
loop_
_entity_poly.entity_id
_entity_poly.type
_entity_poly.pdbx_seq_one_letter_code
_entity_poly.pdbx_strand_id
1 'polypeptide(L)'
;MTTRNLRYMFEPKSLALIGASDKAGAVGAVVMRNIINAGFAGEIFPVNPKYQTIEGIRAYPDIESLPVAPDLAVIITPPATVPGLIAQLGEKGTKAAVVITAGFGEGGSEDGHRLRQQMLDAARPYLLRILGPNCLGLMIPGVFLNASFAHIQALPGRLAFATQSGAIITSVLDWATYRRIGFSHFVSLGDMSDIDFGDMLDYLANDSQTKAILLYIEAITNARKFMSAARAASRMKPVIVVKAGRHAEGAKAAASHTGAMAGSDAVYDAAFVRAGMLRVSTMSALFNAVETLSLYQSVAGDRLTILTNGGGVGVIATDTLIDKKGRLADLSPKTIERLNEVLPKTWSHGNPVDIIGDAPGSRYADALDALFEDDNADAILVLNCPNAVASSTEAAQSVIETVKKKPRSKLLIT
;
A
#
# COMPACT_ATOMS: atom_id res chain seq x y z
N MET A 1 0.51 8.71 21.84
CA MET A 1 0.58 7.69 20.78
C MET A 1 2.04 7.50 20.44
N THR A 2 2.53 6.27 20.35
CA THR A 2 3.98 6.08 20.19
C THR A 2 4.23 5.16 19.00
N THR A 3 4.81 5.70 17.95
CA THR A 3 5.55 4.94 16.91
C THR A 3 6.88 4.40 17.45
N ARG A 4 7.07 4.48 18.78
CA ARG A 4 8.23 3.98 19.49
C ARG A 4 8.46 2.53 19.11
N ASN A 5 9.72 2.24 18.80
CA ASN A 5 10.22 0.95 18.39
C ASN A 5 9.71 0.40 17.04
N LEU A 6 8.76 1.05 16.35
CA LEU A 6 8.32 0.62 15.02
C LEU A 6 9.44 0.65 13.97
N ARG A 7 10.41 1.56 14.11
CA ARG A 7 11.59 1.60 13.24
C ARG A 7 12.37 0.28 13.23
N TYR A 8 12.40 -0.47 14.34
CA TYR A 8 13.10 -1.76 14.41
C TYR A 8 12.34 -2.85 13.65
N MET A 9 11.05 -2.64 13.33
CA MET A 9 10.27 -3.54 12.49
C MET A 9 10.46 -3.26 11.00
N PHE A 10 10.55 -1.97 10.64
CA PHE A 10 10.58 -1.56 9.22
C PHE A 10 11.99 -1.33 8.68
N GLU A 11 12.97 -1.04 9.55
CA GLU A 11 14.38 -0.85 9.21
C GLU A 11 15.31 -1.67 10.15
N PRO A 12 15.07 -2.99 10.34
CA PRO A 12 15.93 -3.81 11.20
C PRO A 12 17.33 -3.96 10.61
N LYS A 13 18.35 -3.97 11.48
CA LYS A 13 19.72 -4.35 11.13
C LYS A 13 20.01 -5.82 11.43
N SER A 14 19.16 -6.46 12.22
CA SER A 14 19.25 -7.89 12.51
C SER A 14 17.86 -8.50 12.73
N LEU A 15 17.71 -9.75 12.36
CA LEU A 15 16.45 -10.47 12.40
C LEU A 15 16.65 -11.89 12.95
N ALA A 16 15.84 -12.29 13.94
CA ALA A 16 15.74 -13.68 14.37
C ALA A 16 14.47 -14.35 13.82
N LEU A 17 14.60 -15.52 13.21
CA LEU A 17 13.48 -16.31 12.71
C LEU A 17 13.23 -17.51 13.63
N ILE A 18 12.25 -17.40 14.52
CA ILE A 18 11.92 -18.42 15.51
C ILE A 18 10.87 -19.37 14.92
N GLY A 19 11.23 -20.65 14.85
CA GLY A 19 10.49 -21.64 14.05
C GLY A 19 11.01 -21.78 12.63
N ALA A 20 12.24 -21.30 12.36
CA ALA A 20 12.95 -21.57 11.10
C ALA A 20 13.05 -23.09 10.85
N SER A 21 13.02 -23.52 9.60
CA SER A 21 13.02 -24.96 9.27
C SER A 21 13.51 -25.18 7.84
N ASP A 22 14.18 -26.31 7.59
CA ASP A 22 14.47 -26.79 6.22
C ASP A 22 13.37 -27.73 5.67
N LYS A 23 12.35 -28.04 6.49
CA LYS A 23 11.25 -28.92 6.06
C LYS A 23 10.48 -28.26 4.92
N ALA A 24 10.52 -28.89 3.74
CA ALA A 24 9.75 -28.46 2.57
C ALA A 24 8.25 -28.27 2.92
N GLY A 25 7.69 -27.15 2.47
CA GLY A 25 6.30 -26.76 2.74
C GLY A 25 6.02 -26.21 4.14
N ALA A 26 6.99 -26.20 5.06
CA ALA A 26 6.81 -25.52 6.34
C ALA A 26 6.86 -23.99 6.15
N VAL A 27 5.99 -23.26 6.84
CA VAL A 27 5.94 -21.79 6.78
C VAL A 27 7.31 -21.18 7.14
N GLY A 28 7.99 -21.70 8.16
CA GLY A 28 9.34 -21.25 8.53
C GLY A 28 10.39 -21.42 7.43
N ALA A 29 10.27 -22.46 6.59
CA ALA A 29 11.16 -22.65 5.44
C ALA A 29 10.90 -21.60 4.35
N VAL A 30 9.61 -21.29 4.09
CA VAL A 30 9.22 -20.27 3.12
C VAL A 30 9.68 -18.88 3.56
N VAL A 31 9.45 -18.51 4.82
CA VAL A 31 9.88 -17.21 5.35
C VAL A 31 11.40 -17.08 5.30
N MET A 32 12.15 -18.11 5.68
CA MET A 32 13.61 -18.10 5.61
C MET A 32 14.12 -17.82 4.19
N ARG A 33 13.58 -18.55 3.20
CA ARG A 33 13.91 -18.35 1.79
C ARG A 33 13.53 -16.97 1.29
N ASN A 34 12.38 -16.45 1.72
CA ASN A 34 11.92 -15.13 1.33
C ASN A 34 12.84 -14.02 1.86
N ILE A 35 13.34 -14.14 3.10
CA ILE A 35 14.31 -13.20 3.67
C ILE A 35 15.61 -13.25 2.87
N ILE A 36 16.14 -14.44 2.57
CA ILE A 36 17.38 -14.61 1.80
C ILE A 36 17.21 -14.07 0.37
N ASN A 37 16.14 -14.47 -0.32
CA ASN A 37 15.88 -14.09 -1.72
C ASN A 37 15.57 -12.61 -1.88
N ALA A 38 15.04 -11.95 -0.85
CA ALA A 38 14.87 -10.51 -0.85
C ALA A 38 16.21 -9.77 -0.81
N GLY A 39 17.28 -10.41 -0.32
CA GLY A 39 18.61 -9.83 -0.20
C GLY A 39 18.81 -9.01 1.08
N PHE A 40 18.14 -9.40 2.18
CA PHE A 40 18.23 -8.67 3.45
C PHE A 40 19.69 -8.52 3.88
N ALA A 41 20.15 -7.27 4.02
CA ALA A 41 21.55 -6.95 4.28
C ALA A 41 21.95 -7.09 5.76
N GLY A 42 20.97 -7.22 6.66
CA GLY A 42 21.20 -7.38 8.09
C GLY A 42 21.58 -8.80 8.50
N GLU A 43 21.94 -8.97 9.77
CA GLU A 43 22.25 -10.29 10.33
C GLU A 43 20.99 -11.14 10.45
N ILE A 44 21.06 -12.41 10.04
CA ILE A 44 19.94 -13.35 10.12
C ILE A 44 20.27 -14.45 11.13
N PHE A 45 19.39 -14.65 12.10
CA PHE A 45 19.52 -15.67 13.14
C PHE A 45 18.37 -16.68 13.06
N PRO A 46 18.51 -17.80 12.33
CA PRO A 46 17.55 -18.90 12.39
C PRO A 46 17.55 -19.51 13.79
N VAL A 47 16.36 -19.71 14.37
CA VAL A 47 16.21 -20.33 15.70
C VAL A 47 15.36 -21.59 15.58
N ASN A 48 16.00 -22.74 15.81
CA ASN A 48 15.37 -24.04 15.89
C ASN A 48 16.28 -25.05 16.63
N PRO A 49 15.79 -25.77 17.66
CA PRO A 49 16.60 -26.73 18.42
C PRO A 49 17.06 -27.96 17.64
N LYS A 50 16.45 -28.25 16.48
CA LYS A 50 16.72 -29.48 15.70
C LYS A 50 17.83 -29.31 14.66
N TYR A 51 18.09 -28.08 14.21
CA TYR A 51 18.99 -27.82 13.09
C TYR A 51 20.23 -27.07 13.57
N GLN A 52 21.40 -27.45 13.08
CA GLN A 52 22.65 -26.70 13.29
C GLN A 52 22.84 -25.60 12.24
N THR A 53 22.29 -25.81 11.04
CA THR A 53 22.30 -24.88 9.92
C THR A 53 20.96 -24.92 9.21
N ILE A 54 20.50 -23.79 8.69
CA ILE A 54 19.28 -23.65 7.87
C ILE A 54 19.62 -22.73 6.70
N GLU A 55 19.36 -23.17 5.47
CA GLU A 55 19.72 -22.44 4.23
C GLU A 55 21.20 -21.94 4.23
N GLY A 56 22.11 -22.76 4.77
CA GLY A 56 23.55 -22.44 4.86
C GLY A 56 23.95 -21.47 5.98
N ILE A 57 22.99 -20.96 6.75
CA ILE A 57 23.23 -20.04 7.88
C ILE A 57 23.21 -20.83 9.19
N ARG A 58 24.13 -20.50 10.11
CA ARG A 58 24.17 -21.11 11.45
C ARG A 58 22.84 -20.89 12.17
N ALA A 59 22.23 -21.98 12.62
CA ALA A 59 21.01 -21.96 13.42
C ALA A 59 21.35 -22.03 14.92
N TYR A 60 20.49 -21.42 15.73
CA TYR A 60 20.60 -21.37 17.18
C TYR A 60 19.48 -22.21 17.80
N PRO A 61 19.74 -22.94 18.91
CA PRO A 61 18.73 -23.81 19.49
C PRO A 61 17.61 -23.05 20.19
N ASP A 62 17.90 -21.85 20.71
CA ASP A 62 17.00 -21.02 21.52
C ASP A 62 17.41 -19.52 21.44
N ILE A 63 16.62 -18.66 22.09
CA ILE A 63 16.84 -17.20 22.13
C ILE A 63 18.07 -16.84 22.97
N GLU A 64 18.33 -17.57 24.06
CA GLU A 64 19.46 -17.33 24.96
C GLU A 64 20.80 -17.49 24.23
N SER A 65 20.88 -18.48 23.34
CA SER A 65 22.06 -18.78 22.53
C SER A 65 22.37 -17.73 21.45
N LEU A 66 21.47 -16.77 21.19
CA LEU A 66 21.70 -15.73 20.18
C LEU A 66 22.87 -14.82 20.61
N PRO A 67 23.79 -14.44 19.69
CA PRO A 67 24.98 -13.66 20.05
C PRO A 67 24.63 -12.23 20.48
N VAL A 68 23.56 -11.67 19.91
CA VAL A 68 23.06 -10.31 20.19
C VAL A 68 21.54 -10.32 20.29
N ALA A 69 20.95 -9.25 20.81
CA ALA A 69 19.51 -9.06 20.72
C ALA A 69 19.16 -8.69 19.26
N PRO A 70 18.27 -9.42 18.59
CA PRO A 70 17.82 -9.02 17.26
C PRO A 70 17.00 -7.71 17.34
N ASP A 71 17.04 -6.89 16.30
CA ASP A 71 16.15 -5.73 16.18
C ASP A 71 14.69 -6.21 16.02
N LEU A 72 14.51 -7.20 15.14
CA LEU A 72 13.23 -7.81 14.79
C LEU A 72 13.24 -9.33 15.04
N ALA A 73 12.20 -9.86 15.68
CA ALA A 73 11.94 -11.30 15.70
C ALA A 73 10.72 -11.66 14.83
N VAL A 74 10.79 -12.75 14.09
CA VAL A 74 9.66 -13.33 13.35
C VAL A 74 9.32 -14.68 13.97
N ILE A 75 8.10 -14.85 14.47
CA ILE A 75 7.69 -16.01 15.27
C ILE A 75 6.68 -16.86 14.51
N ILE A 76 7.02 -18.14 14.32
CA ILE A 76 6.24 -19.13 13.56
C ILE A 76 6.21 -20.46 14.34
N THR A 77 5.94 -20.38 15.64
CA THR A 77 5.86 -21.53 16.57
C THR A 77 4.43 -21.75 17.03
N PRO A 78 4.09 -22.89 17.67
CA PRO A 78 2.74 -23.11 18.21
C PRO A 78 2.31 -21.99 19.19
N PRO A 79 1.03 -21.58 19.19
CA PRO A 79 0.55 -20.38 19.90
C PRO A 79 0.87 -20.38 21.40
N ALA A 80 0.79 -21.55 22.05
CA ALA A 80 1.10 -21.70 23.47
C ALA A 80 2.55 -21.32 23.84
N THR A 81 3.49 -21.35 22.89
CA THR A 81 4.90 -21.00 23.13
C THR A 81 5.18 -19.51 23.03
N VAL A 82 4.33 -18.76 22.31
CA VAL A 82 4.61 -17.37 21.91
C VAL A 82 4.75 -16.42 23.10
N PRO A 83 3.89 -16.46 24.15
CA PRO A 83 4.08 -15.57 25.31
C PRO A 83 5.45 -15.72 25.97
N GLY A 84 5.95 -16.95 26.11
CA GLY A 84 7.28 -17.23 26.67
C GLY A 84 8.41 -16.70 25.77
N LEU A 85 8.29 -16.89 24.45
CA LEU A 85 9.26 -16.36 23.49
C LEU A 85 9.30 -14.83 23.49
N ILE A 86 8.14 -14.17 23.58
CA ILE A 86 8.07 -12.70 23.68
C ILE A 86 8.76 -12.20 24.95
N ALA A 87 8.56 -12.86 26.08
CA ALA A 87 9.24 -12.51 27.33
C ALA A 87 10.77 -12.62 27.19
N GLN A 88 11.26 -13.75 26.66
CA GLN A 88 12.70 -13.99 26.44
C GLN A 88 13.32 -12.97 25.47
N LEU A 89 12.62 -12.67 24.36
CA LEU A 89 13.06 -11.66 23.40
C LEU A 89 13.14 -10.28 24.03
N GLY A 90 12.12 -9.90 24.81
CA GLY A 90 12.06 -8.63 25.52
C GLY A 90 13.19 -8.48 26.53
N GLU A 91 13.43 -9.52 27.34
CA GLU A 91 14.53 -9.57 28.32
C GLU A 91 15.90 -9.46 27.65
N LYS A 92 16.10 -10.14 26.52
CA LYS A 92 17.33 -10.04 25.72
C LYS A 92 17.54 -8.64 25.12
N GLY A 93 16.45 -7.87 24.94
CA GLY A 93 16.48 -6.49 24.49
C GLY A 93 15.84 -6.23 23.13
N THR A 94 15.23 -7.24 22.50
CA THR A 94 14.50 -7.14 21.21
C THR A 94 13.40 -6.08 21.29
N LYS A 95 13.21 -5.32 20.21
CA LYS A 95 12.30 -4.17 20.20
C LYS A 95 11.01 -4.39 19.42
N ALA A 96 11.03 -5.29 18.44
CA ALA A 96 9.87 -5.60 17.62
C ALA A 96 9.75 -7.11 17.37
N ALA A 97 8.51 -7.60 17.29
CA ALA A 97 8.21 -8.95 16.86
C ALA A 97 7.06 -8.96 15.83
N VAL A 98 7.17 -9.85 14.86
CA VAL A 98 6.10 -10.22 13.92
C VAL A 98 5.66 -11.62 14.30
N VAL A 99 4.41 -11.75 14.75
CA VAL A 99 3.84 -13.05 15.12
C VAL A 99 2.96 -13.51 13.97
N ILE A 100 3.45 -14.49 13.22
CA ILE A 100 2.70 -15.08 12.10
C ILE A 100 1.64 -16.07 12.62
N THR A 101 1.97 -16.77 13.70
CA THR A 101 1.13 -17.78 14.34
C THR A 101 -0.30 -17.30 14.63
N ALA A 102 -1.30 -18.11 14.26
CA ALA A 102 -2.71 -17.95 14.65
C ALA A 102 -3.03 -18.67 15.98
N GLY A 103 -4.27 -18.58 16.49
CA GLY A 103 -4.69 -19.22 17.74
C GLY A 103 -4.77 -18.26 18.93
N PHE A 104 -5.07 -16.99 18.68
CA PHE A 104 -5.06 -15.89 19.67
C PHE A 104 -6.45 -15.27 19.89
N GLY A 105 -7.50 -16.00 19.50
CA GLY A 105 -8.90 -15.67 19.83
C GLY A 105 -9.73 -15.29 18.61
N GLU A 106 -9.19 -15.45 17.41
CA GLU A 106 -10.00 -15.52 16.19
C GLU A 106 -11.15 -16.52 16.38
N GLY A 107 -12.35 -16.18 15.90
CA GLY A 107 -13.56 -16.99 16.11
C GLY A 107 -14.12 -17.01 17.54
N GLY A 108 -13.55 -16.25 18.48
CA GLY A 108 -14.09 -16.10 19.85
C GLY A 108 -13.61 -17.14 20.86
N SER A 109 -12.42 -17.73 20.66
CA SER A 109 -11.83 -18.68 21.61
C SER A 109 -11.33 -17.98 22.89
N GLU A 110 -11.90 -18.33 24.04
CA GLU A 110 -11.45 -17.85 25.36
C GLU A 110 -9.97 -18.19 25.65
N ASP A 111 -9.54 -19.41 25.32
CA ASP A 111 -8.13 -19.80 25.47
C ASP A 111 -7.20 -18.98 24.56
N GLY A 112 -7.65 -18.71 23.33
CA GLY A 112 -6.92 -17.82 22.42
C GLY A 112 -6.83 -16.40 22.98
N HIS A 113 -7.92 -15.84 23.50
CA HIS A 113 -7.92 -14.53 24.14
C HIS A 113 -6.99 -14.46 25.36
N ARG A 114 -6.93 -15.53 26.16
CA ARG A 114 -5.99 -15.64 27.28
C ARG A 114 -4.54 -15.65 26.79
N LEU A 115 -4.23 -16.41 25.75
CA LEU A 115 -2.89 -16.43 25.14
C LEU A 115 -2.51 -15.05 24.57
N ARG A 116 -3.45 -14.36 23.93
CA ARG A 116 -3.24 -12.98 23.43
C ARG A 116 -2.89 -12.04 24.57
N GLN A 117 -3.64 -12.09 25.68
CA GLN A 117 -3.37 -11.24 26.83
C GLN A 117 -2.00 -11.54 27.45
N GLN A 118 -1.65 -12.82 27.63
CA GLN A 118 -0.34 -13.24 28.13
C GLN A 118 0.81 -12.75 27.22
N MET A 119 0.62 -12.81 25.90
CA MET A 119 1.59 -12.29 24.93
C MET A 119 1.79 -10.77 25.07
N LEU A 120 0.71 -10.01 25.21
CA LEU A 120 0.77 -8.55 25.39
C LEU A 120 1.40 -8.17 26.74
N ASP A 121 1.05 -8.89 27.80
CA ASP A 121 1.62 -8.68 29.15
C ASP A 121 3.11 -8.98 29.18
N ALA A 122 3.57 -10.00 28.45
CA ALA A 122 4.99 -10.32 28.31
C ALA A 122 5.79 -9.24 27.56
N ALA A 123 5.19 -8.58 26.57
CA ALA A 123 5.85 -7.53 25.79
C ALA A 123 5.96 -6.19 26.54
N ARG A 124 4.96 -5.89 27.38
CA ARG A 124 4.76 -4.57 27.99
C ARG A 124 5.95 -4.05 28.83
N PRO A 125 6.61 -4.85 29.71
CA PRO A 125 7.75 -4.37 30.50
C PRO A 125 8.93 -3.88 29.66
N TYR A 126 9.08 -4.42 28.45
CA TYR A 126 10.22 -4.17 27.57
C TYR A 126 9.92 -3.16 26.47
N LEU A 127 8.66 -2.70 26.38
CA LEU A 127 8.15 -1.89 25.28
C LEU A 127 8.39 -2.54 23.91
N LEU A 128 8.37 -3.88 23.89
CA LEU A 128 8.46 -4.66 22.66
C LEU A 128 7.14 -4.51 21.91
N ARG A 129 7.21 -4.17 20.62
CA ARG A 129 6.01 -3.99 19.78
C ARG A 129 5.71 -5.22 18.96
N ILE A 130 4.42 -5.57 18.82
CA ILE A 130 3.98 -6.79 18.15
C ILE A 130 3.11 -6.46 16.93
N LEU A 131 3.53 -6.96 15.76
CA LEU A 131 2.69 -7.06 14.56
C LEU A 131 2.01 -8.42 14.51
N GLY A 132 0.72 -8.42 14.18
CA GLY A 132 -0.13 -9.61 14.25
C GLY A 132 -0.86 -9.72 15.60
N PRO A 133 -1.05 -10.93 16.15
CA PRO A 133 -0.70 -12.24 15.60
C PRO A 133 -1.56 -12.58 14.35
N ASN A 134 -1.52 -13.83 13.89
CA ASN A 134 -2.35 -14.30 12.78
C ASN A 134 -2.21 -13.43 11.53
N CYS A 135 -0.98 -13.16 11.13
CA CYS A 135 -0.68 -12.30 10.00
C CYS A 135 0.14 -13.05 8.94
N LEU A 136 0.14 -12.52 7.72
CA LEU A 136 1.02 -13.04 6.67
C LEU A 136 2.49 -12.63 6.88
N GLY A 137 2.72 -11.57 7.66
CA GLY A 137 4.01 -10.92 7.85
C GLY A 137 4.11 -9.58 7.14
N LEU A 138 5.33 -9.16 6.82
CA LEU A 138 5.60 -7.87 6.18
C LEU A 138 6.69 -7.94 5.12
N MET A 139 6.63 -7.01 4.16
CA MET A 139 7.69 -6.77 3.18
C MET A 139 8.01 -5.28 3.15
N ILE A 140 9.30 -4.96 3.18
CA ILE A 140 9.84 -3.61 3.08
C ILE A 140 10.91 -3.63 1.98
N PRO A 141 10.50 -3.44 0.71
CA PRO A 141 11.42 -3.53 -0.42
C PRO A 141 12.61 -2.56 -0.32
N GLY A 142 12.42 -1.39 0.29
CA GLY A 142 13.47 -0.38 0.47
C GLY A 142 14.66 -0.83 1.35
N VAL A 143 14.47 -1.85 2.18
CA VAL A 143 15.54 -2.47 2.99
C VAL A 143 15.73 -3.96 2.67
N PHE A 144 15.25 -4.40 1.51
CA PHE A 144 15.42 -5.78 1.03
C PHE A 144 14.86 -6.84 2.00
N LEU A 145 13.78 -6.50 2.72
CA LEU A 145 13.18 -7.39 3.70
C LEU A 145 11.86 -7.97 3.20
N ASN A 146 11.76 -9.30 3.23
CA ASN A 146 10.49 -10.02 3.13
C ASN A 146 10.39 -11.03 4.28
N ALA A 147 9.83 -10.57 5.39
CA ALA A 147 9.53 -11.36 6.58
C ALA A 147 8.09 -11.89 6.51
N SER A 148 7.76 -12.57 5.41
CA SER A 148 6.43 -13.10 5.16
C SER A 148 6.51 -14.45 4.44
N PHE A 149 5.39 -15.18 4.40
CA PHE A 149 5.28 -16.41 3.62
C PHE A 149 4.51 -16.23 2.30
N ALA A 150 4.47 -15.01 1.75
CA ALA A 150 3.94 -14.79 0.41
C ALA A 150 4.77 -15.54 -0.63
N HIS A 151 4.13 -15.90 -1.75
CA HIS A 151 4.76 -16.64 -2.84
C HIS A 151 5.53 -15.73 -3.83
N ILE A 152 5.40 -14.41 -3.70
CA ILE A 152 6.06 -13.40 -4.54
C ILE A 152 6.70 -12.33 -3.66
N GLN A 153 7.73 -11.67 -4.17
CA GLN A 153 8.37 -10.50 -3.56
C GLN A 153 7.68 -9.21 -4.01
N ALA A 154 7.42 -8.29 -3.09
CA ALA A 154 6.95 -6.96 -3.47
C ALA A 154 8.08 -6.18 -4.18
N LEU A 155 7.75 -5.58 -5.33
CA LEU A 155 8.67 -4.68 -6.03
C LEU A 155 8.86 -3.39 -5.23
N PRO A 156 10.03 -2.72 -5.34
CA PRO A 156 10.23 -1.42 -4.70
C PRO A 156 9.39 -0.32 -5.34
N GLY A 157 8.76 0.50 -4.50
CA GLY A 157 7.97 1.65 -4.93
C GLY A 157 7.64 2.60 -3.79
N ARG A 158 6.60 3.41 -3.96
CA ARG A 158 6.27 4.53 -3.05
C ARG A 158 4.88 4.41 -2.41
N LEU A 159 4.17 3.31 -2.68
CA LEU A 159 2.86 3.02 -2.11
C LEU A 159 3.02 2.16 -0.84
N ALA A 160 2.43 2.58 0.26
CA ALA A 160 2.28 1.71 1.42
C ALA A 160 0.93 1.01 1.37
N PHE A 161 0.91 -0.30 1.60
CA PHE A 161 -0.30 -1.09 1.75
C PHE A 161 -0.33 -1.76 3.11
N ALA A 162 -1.38 -1.47 3.89
CA ALA A 162 -1.64 -2.13 5.16
C ALA A 162 -3.02 -2.80 5.13
N THR A 163 -3.08 -4.08 5.47
CA THR A 163 -4.31 -4.87 5.38
C THR A 163 -4.48 -5.78 6.58
N GLN A 164 -5.73 -5.90 7.04
CA GLN A 164 -6.10 -6.89 8.05
C GLN A 164 -6.18 -8.31 7.45
N SER A 165 -6.50 -8.43 6.17
CA SER A 165 -6.72 -9.71 5.50
C SER A 165 -5.46 -10.25 4.82
N GLY A 166 -5.09 -11.48 5.17
CA GLY A 166 -4.01 -12.22 4.51
C GLY A 166 -4.33 -12.62 3.06
N ALA A 167 -5.59 -12.95 2.73
CA ALA A 167 -5.94 -13.33 1.36
C ALA A 167 -5.92 -12.13 0.38
N ILE A 168 -6.31 -10.95 0.88
CA ILE A 168 -6.25 -9.71 0.09
C ILE A 168 -4.81 -9.33 -0.18
N ILE A 169 -3.91 -9.55 0.78
CA ILE A 169 -2.49 -9.17 0.61
C ILE A 169 -1.85 -9.91 -0.56
N THR A 170 -2.09 -11.22 -0.71
CA THR A 170 -1.55 -12.00 -1.83
C THR A 170 -2.21 -11.62 -3.15
N SER A 171 -3.52 -11.41 -3.16
CA SER A 171 -4.26 -11.00 -4.37
C SER A 171 -3.76 -9.65 -4.93
N VAL A 172 -3.48 -8.68 -4.05
CA VAL A 172 -2.90 -7.39 -4.44
C VAL A 172 -1.49 -7.57 -4.99
N LEU A 173 -0.69 -8.43 -4.36
CA LEU A 173 0.68 -8.66 -4.75
C LEU A 173 0.79 -9.27 -6.16
N ASP A 174 -0.05 -10.25 -6.46
CA ASP A 174 -0.08 -10.92 -7.78
C ASP A 174 -0.43 -9.92 -8.88
N TRP A 175 -1.48 -9.13 -8.63
CA TRP A 175 -1.96 -8.13 -9.57
C TRP A 175 -0.91 -7.02 -9.79
N ALA A 176 -0.31 -6.52 -8.71
CA ALA A 176 0.68 -5.45 -8.76
C ALA A 176 1.98 -5.89 -9.46
N THR A 177 2.42 -7.13 -9.22
CA THR A 177 3.65 -7.68 -9.83
C THR A 177 3.55 -7.72 -11.36
N TYR A 178 2.42 -8.21 -11.89
CA TYR A 178 2.18 -8.25 -13.33
C TYR A 178 2.22 -6.85 -13.97
N ARG A 179 1.76 -5.83 -13.23
CA ARG A 179 1.77 -4.42 -13.66
C ARG A 179 3.02 -3.63 -13.27
N ARG A 180 4.02 -4.29 -12.69
CA ARG A 180 5.27 -3.67 -12.19
C ARG A 180 5.03 -2.53 -11.19
N ILE A 181 3.97 -2.64 -10.39
CA ILE A 181 3.68 -1.69 -9.32
C ILE A 181 4.43 -2.12 -8.06
N GLY A 182 5.20 -1.18 -7.50
CA GLY A 182 5.98 -1.42 -6.29
C GLY A 182 5.44 -0.73 -5.04
N PHE A 183 5.93 -1.17 -3.90
CA PHE A 183 5.51 -0.74 -2.58
C PHE A 183 6.70 -0.22 -1.75
N SER A 184 6.44 0.75 -0.88
CA SER A 184 7.37 1.12 0.19
C SER A 184 7.21 0.17 1.37
N HIS A 185 5.96 -0.14 1.72
CA HIS A 185 5.57 -1.01 2.81
C HIS A 185 4.43 -1.92 2.37
N PHE A 186 4.52 -3.21 2.67
CA PHE A 186 3.48 -4.18 2.38
C PHE A 186 3.23 -5.03 3.63
N VAL A 187 2.22 -4.67 4.42
CA VAL A 187 2.10 -5.11 5.82
C VAL A 187 0.76 -5.79 6.06
N SER A 188 0.82 -7.05 6.51
CA SER A 188 -0.33 -7.77 7.05
C SER A 188 -0.42 -7.52 8.55
N LEU A 189 -1.49 -6.89 8.99
CA LEU A 189 -1.70 -6.56 10.40
C LEU A 189 -2.31 -7.72 11.21
N GLY A 190 -2.94 -8.68 10.54
CA GLY A 190 -3.63 -9.80 11.19
C GLY A 190 -4.65 -9.33 12.23
N ASP A 191 -4.57 -9.88 13.44
CA ASP A 191 -5.52 -9.57 14.52
C ASP A 191 -5.32 -8.18 15.15
N MET A 192 -4.24 -7.46 14.80
CA MET A 192 -3.96 -6.10 15.31
C MET A 192 -3.96 -5.99 16.84
N SER A 193 -3.32 -6.95 17.52
CA SER A 193 -3.38 -7.05 18.99
C SER A 193 -2.59 -5.95 19.71
N ASP A 194 -1.52 -5.43 19.10
CA ASP A 194 -0.76 -4.25 19.59
C ASP A 194 -0.67 -3.19 18.49
N ILE A 195 0.07 -3.47 17.42
CA ILE A 195 0.18 -2.55 16.28
C ILE A 195 -1.11 -2.60 15.47
N ASP A 196 -1.73 -1.44 15.27
CA ASP A 196 -2.96 -1.30 14.48
C ASP A 196 -2.83 -0.22 13.39
N PHE A 197 -3.93 0.05 12.67
CA PHE A 197 -3.96 1.06 11.60
C PHE A 197 -3.55 2.46 12.07
N GLY A 198 -3.80 2.81 13.33
CA GLY A 198 -3.41 4.11 13.87
C GLY A 198 -1.89 4.23 14.01
N ASP A 199 -1.22 3.19 14.52
CA ASP A 199 0.25 3.14 14.57
C ASP A 199 0.87 3.17 13.17
N MET A 200 0.30 2.42 12.23
CA MET A 200 0.75 2.40 10.84
C MET A 200 0.60 3.77 10.18
N LEU A 201 -0.56 4.41 10.34
CA LEU A 201 -0.80 5.73 9.76
C LEU A 201 0.14 6.78 10.35
N ASP A 202 0.37 6.80 11.66
CA ASP A 202 1.31 7.74 12.30
C ASP A 202 2.75 7.53 11.80
N TYR A 203 3.20 6.28 11.63
CA TYR A 203 4.52 5.97 11.09
C TYR A 203 4.64 6.36 9.61
N LEU A 204 3.73 5.85 8.77
CA LEU A 204 3.72 6.06 7.34
C LEU A 204 3.50 7.52 6.95
N ALA A 205 2.81 8.31 7.78
CA ALA A 205 2.65 9.74 7.59
C ALA A 205 4.00 10.48 7.56
N ASN A 206 4.96 10.04 8.38
CA ASN A 206 6.27 10.67 8.52
C ASN A 206 7.38 10.01 7.66
N ASP A 207 7.14 8.81 7.13
CA ASP A 207 8.10 8.13 6.27
C ASP A 207 8.31 8.86 4.93
N SER A 208 9.53 9.22 4.60
CA SER A 208 9.85 9.95 3.36
C SER A 208 9.68 9.12 2.09
N GLN A 209 9.82 7.78 2.20
CA GLN A 209 9.75 6.84 1.08
C GLN A 209 8.30 6.60 0.61
N THR A 210 7.36 6.65 1.54
CA THR A 210 5.93 6.51 1.26
C THR A 210 5.32 7.82 0.75
N LYS A 211 4.70 7.79 -0.43
CA LYS A 211 3.95 8.93 -1.01
C LYS A 211 2.44 8.76 -0.97
N ALA A 212 1.95 7.54 -0.83
CA ALA A 212 0.53 7.24 -0.74
C ALA A 212 0.28 6.04 0.17
N ILE A 213 -0.91 5.97 0.76
CA ILE A 213 -1.28 4.90 1.69
C ILE A 213 -2.59 4.26 1.22
N LEU A 214 -2.60 2.94 1.10
CA LEU A 214 -3.78 2.13 0.85
C LEU A 214 -4.06 1.26 2.09
N LEU A 215 -5.31 1.26 2.54
CA LEU A 215 -5.76 0.48 3.68
C LEU A 215 -6.87 -0.49 3.27
N TYR A 216 -6.79 -1.74 3.72
CA TYR A 216 -7.91 -2.67 3.72
C TYR A 216 -8.32 -2.98 5.16
N ILE A 217 -9.48 -2.47 5.57
CA ILE A 217 -9.95 -2.48 6.96
C ILE A 217 -11.18 -3.37 7.06
N GLU A 218 -11.17 -4.32 8.00
CA GLU A 218 -12.38 -5.04 8.41
C GLU A 218 -12.94 -4.42 9.69
N ALA A 219 -12.06 -4.11 10.66
CA ALA A 219 -12.40 -3.44 11.91
C ALA A 219 -11.31 -2.44 12.37
N ILE A 220 -11.72 -1.48 13.20
CA ILE A 220 -10.82 -0.58 13.94
C ILE A 220 -10.91 -0.90 15.42
N THR A 221 -9.79 -1.21 16.04
CA THR A 221 -9.67 -1.56 17.47
C THR A 221 -9.64 -0.32 18.37
N ASN A 222 -8.97 0.76 17.95
CA ASN A 222 -8.87 2.00 18.71
C ASN A 222 -9.28 3.23 17.89
N ALA A 223 -10.54 3.64 18.03
CA ALA A 223 -11.12 4.72 17.22
C ALA A 223 -10.46 6.09 17.44
N ARG A 224 -10.09 6.45 18.69
CA ARG A 224 -9.46 7.76 18.97
C ARG A 224 -8.06 7.84 18.37
N LYS A 225 -7.27 6.78 18.55
CA LYS A 225 -5.93 6.66 17.95
C LYS A 225 -6.01 6.74 16.43
N PHE A 226 -6.88 5.92 15.83
CA PHE A 226 -7.10 5.92 14.38
C PHE A 226 -7.50 7.30 13.84
N MET A 227 -8.47 7.97 14.45
CA MET A 227 -8.95 9.26 13.96
C MET A 227 -7.90 10.38 14.04
N SER A 228 -7.02 10.33 15.04
CA SER A 228 -5.91 11.27 15.13
C SER A 228 -4.88 11.04 14.03
N ALA A 229 -4.43 9.78 13.89
CA ALA A 229 -3.43 9.38 12.92
C ALA A 229 -3.91 9.56 11.47
N ALA A 230 -5.15 9.14 11.18
CA ALA A 230 -5.76 9.27 9.87
C ALA A 230 -5.83 10.72 9.39
N ARG A 231 -6.24 11.66 10.26
CA ARG A 231 -6.25 13.09 9.93
C ARG A 231 -4.85 13.65 9.67
N ALA A 232 -3.85 13.21 10.43
CA ALA A 232 -2.48 13.64 10.23
C ALA A 232 -1.94 13.12 8.89
N ALA A 233 -2.12 11.82 8.62
CA ALA A 233 -1.69 11.17 7.39
C ALA A 233 -2.37 11.78 6.16
N SER A 234 -3.70 11.90 6.16
CA SER A 234 -4.50 12.45 5.05
C SER A 234 -4.18 13.90 4.70
N ARG A 235 -3.63 14.69 5.63
CA ARG A 235 -3.16 16.05 5.33
C ARG A 235 -1.84 16.08 4.57
N MET A 236 -1.03 15.04 4.72
CA MET A 236 0.30 14.99 4.11
C MET A 236 0.34 14.11 2.87
N LYS A 237 -0.52 13.09 2.80
CA LYS A 237 -0.48 12.03 1.78
C LYS A 237 -1.89 11.59 1.43
N PRO A 238 -2.16 11.23 0.17
CA PRO A 238 -3.41 10.57 -0.18
C PRO A 238 -3.53 9.24 0.56
N VAL A 239 -4.67 9.03 1.20
CA VAL A 239 -5.02 7.80 1.89
C VAL A 239 -6.32 7.25 1.31
N ILE A 240 -6.23 6.06 0.71
CA ILE A 240 -7.39 5.33 0.20
C ILE A 240 -7.72 4.18 1.14
N VAL A 241 -9.00 3.97 1.41
CA VAL A 241 -9.49 2.90 2.28
C VAL A 241 -10.52 2.03 1.57
N VAL A 242 -10.36 0.72 1.70
CA VAL A 242 -11.38 -0.27 1.43
C VAL A 242 -11.89 -0.81 2.75
N LYS A 243 -13.20 -0.65 3.00
CA LYS A 243 -13.86 -1.16 4.19
C LYS A 243 -14.71 -2.38 3.84
N ALA A 244 -14.32 -3.54 4.35
CA ALA A 244 -15.09 -4.77 4.26
C ALA A 244 -16.30 -4.74 5.22
N GLY A 245 -17.28 -5.61 5.01
CA GLY A 245 -18.43 -5.74 5.92
C GLY A 245 -19.36 -4.53 5.95
N ARG A 246 -19.75 -4.04 4.77
CA ARG A 246 -20.58 -2.83 4.60
C ARG A 246 -22.06 -3.06 4.93
N HIS A 247 -22.53 -4.26 4.64
CA HIS A 247 -23.90 -4.71 4.92
C HIS A 247 -23.89 -5.50 6.23
N ALA A 248 -25.04 -5.58 6.91
CA ALA A 248 -25.14 -6.24 8.21
C ALA A 248 -24.65 -7.69 8.17
N GLU A 249 -24.94 -8.40 7.09
CA GLU A 249 -24.52 -9.78 6.82
C GLU A 249 -23.00 -9.86 6.67
N GLY A 250 -22.40 -8.97 5.88
CA GLY A 250 -20.95 -8.90 5.71
C GLY A 250 -20.24 -8.45 6.99
N ALA A 251 -20.84 -7.55 7.76
CA ALA A 251 -20.32 -7.11 9.05
C ALA A 251 -20.34 -8.25 10.06
N LYS A 252 -21.41 -9.07 10.08
CA LYS A 252 -21.48 -10.30 10.86
C LYS A 252 -20.44 -11.32 10.41
N ALA A 253 -20.25 -11.53 9.11
CA ALA A 253 -19.24 -12.45 8.60
C ALA A 253 -17.82 -12.02 8.99
N ALA A 254 -17.50 -10.73 8.86
CA ALA A 254 -16.22 -10.17 9.31
C ALA A 254 -16.06 -10.27 10.84
N ALA A 255 -17.13 -10.01 11.61
CA ALA A 255 -17.14 -10.14 13.06
C ALA A 255 -16.87 -11.60 13.51
N SER A 256 -17.51 -12.58 12.87
CA SER A 256 -17.28 -14.00 13.18
C SER A 256 -15.86 -14.45 12.85
N HIS A 257 -15.24 -13.87 11.83
CA HIS A 257 -13.86 -14.18 11.43
C HIS A 257 -12.83 -13.51 12.35
N THR A 258 -13.05 -12.26 12.74
CA THR A 258 -12.08 -11.44 13.52
C THR A 258 -12.32 -11.47 15.03
N GLY A 259 -13.49 -11.95 15.48
CA GLY A 259 -13.95 -11.82 16.86
C GLY A 259 -14.32 -10.38 17.28
N ALA A 260 -14.26 -9.40 16.36
CA ALA A 260 -14.60 -8.01 16.64
C ALA A 260 -16.11 -7.76 16.55
N MET A 261 -16.63 -6.79 17.31
CA MET A 261 -18.03 -6.39 17.22
C MET A 261 -18.33 -5.73 15.86
N ALA A 262 -19.45 -6.09 15.25
CA ALA A 262 -19.90 -5.48 13.99
C ALA A 262 -20.15 -3.97 14.19
N GLY A 263 -19.32 -3.14 13.56
CA GLY A 263 -19.49 -1.68 13.59
C GLY A 263 -20.44 -1.18 12.51
N SER A 264 -21.06 -0.03 12.74
CA SER A 264 -21.96 0.62 11.77
C SER A 264 -21.17 1.19 10.57
N ASP A 265 -21.52 0.77 9.36
CA ASP A 265 -20.87 1.25 8.14
C ASP A 265 -20.99 2.76 7.96
N ALA A 266 -22.14 3.34 8.32
CA ALA A 266 -22.37 4.79 8.27
C ALA A 266 -21.42 5.56 9.19
N VAL A 267 -21.05 4.98 10.34
CA VAL A 267 -20.07 5.59 11.26
C VAL A 267 -18.67 5.52 10.68
N TYR A 268 -18.29 4.40 10.06
CA TYR A 268 -17.02 4.28 9.33
C TYR A 268 -16.94 5.29 8.19
N ASP A 269 -18.01 5.42 7.40
CA ASP A 269 -18.07 6.36 6.28
C ASP A 269 -17.86 7.80 6.74
N ALA A 270 -18.62 8.25 7.74
CA ALA A 270 -18.49 9.58 8.33
C ALA A 270 -17.10 9.81 8.93
N ALA A 271 -16.51 8.78 9.55
CA ALA A 271 -15.16 8.84 10.11
C ALA A 271 -14.11 9.03 9.00
N PHE A 272 -14.20 8.29 7.89
CA PHE A 272 -13.28 8.39 6.77
C PHE A 272 -13.37 9.75 6.07
N VAL A 273 -14.59 10.24 5.80
CA VAL A 273 -14.81 11.58 5.25
C VAL A 273 -14.23 12.65 6.17
N ARG A 274 -14.50 12.57 7.49
CA ARG A 274 -13.98 13.52 8.49
C ARG A 274 -12.45 13.45 8.64
N ALA A 275 -11.83 12.32 8.32
CA ALA A 275 -10.39 12.17 8.34
C ALA A 275 -9.72 12.70 7.05
N GLY A 276 -10.48 12.87 5.96
CA GLY A 276 -9.94 13.20 4.64
C GLY A 276 -9.40 11.98 3.90
N MET A 277 -9.98 10.80 4.14
CA MET A 277 -9.63 9.57 3.43
C MET A 277 -10.64 9.29 2.31
N LEU A 278 -10.15 8.82 1.16
CA LEU A 278 -11.00 8.42 0.07
C LEU A 278 -11.41 6.95 0.25
N ARG A 279 -12.71 6.72 0.44
CA ARG A 279 -13.25 5.37 0.52
C ARG A 279 -13.55 4.81 -0.86
N VAL A 280 -13.11 3.58 -1.14
CA VAL A 280 -13.51 2.81 -2.32
C VAL A 280 -14.15 1.49 -1.92
N SER A 281 -14.93 0.93 -2.85
CA SER A 281 -16.00 -0.02 -2.53
C SER A 281 -15.85 -1.42 -3.13
N THR A 282 -14.96 -1.59 -4.11
CA THR A 282 -14.83 -2.82 -4.89
C THR A 282 -13.37 -3.23 -5.02
N MET A 283 -13.13 -4.51 -5.33
CA MET A 283 -11.78 -4.99 -5.63
C MET A 283 -11.20 -4.29 -6.86
N SER A 284 -12.01 -4.06 -7.89
CA SER A 284 -11.58 -3.28 -9.06
C SER A 284 -11.17 -1.86 -8.66
N ALA A 285 -11.89 -1.21 -7.74
CA ALA A 285 -11.52 0.10 -7.25
C ALA A 285 -10.27 0.07 -6.36
N LEU A 286 -10.03 -1.03 -5.62
CA LEU A 286 -8.76 -1.25 -4.92
C LEU A 286 -7.59 -1.33 -5.90
N PHE A 287 -7.72 -2.11 -6.97
CA PHE A 287 -6.68 -2.23 -8.00
C PHE A 287 -6.45 -0.90 -8.73
N ASN A 288 -7.51 -0.20 -9.13
CA ASN A 288 -7.40 1.13 -9.72
C ASN A 288 -6.74 2.12 -8.73
N ALA A 289 -7.03 2.01 -7.43
CA ALA A 289 -6.37 2.80 -6.40
C ALA A 289 -4.87 2.47 -6.29
N VAL A 290 -4.48 1.18 -6.35
CA VAL A 290 -3.06 0.77 -6.37
C VAL A 290 -2.33 1.41 -7.55
N GLU A 291 -2.89 1.33 -8.76
CA GLU A 291 -2.31 1.95 -9.96
C GLU A 291 -2.24 3.48 -9.85
N THR A 292 -3.35 4.13 -9.52
CA THR A 292 -3.45 5.59 -9.39
C THR A 292 -2.47 6.12 -8.33
N LEU A 293 -2.41 5.49 -7.16
CA LEU A 293 -1.54 5.92 -6.07
C LEU A 293 -0.06 5.64 -6.35
N SER A 294 0.27 4.61 -7.13
CA SER A 294 1.65 4.30 -7.51
C SER A 294 2.26 5.37 -8.42
N LEU A 295 1.42 6.04 -9.21
CA LEU A 295 1.80 7.11 -10.13
C LEU A 295 1.56 8.51 -9.54
N TYR A 296 1.06 8.59 -8.31
CA TYR A 296 0.58 9.83 -7.72
C TYR A 296 1.64 10.93 -7.72
N GLN A 297 1.22 12.08 -8.23
CA GLN A 297 1.88 13.36 -8.08
C GLN A 297 0.89 14.33 -7.44
N SER A 298 1.40 15.23 -6.59
CA SER A 298 0.55 16.24 -5.97
C SER A 298 0.04 17.21 -7.05
N VAL A 299 -1.26 17.51 -7.00
CA VAL A 299 -1.91 18.49 -7.87
C VAL A 299 -2.39 19.65 -7.00
N ALA A 300 -2.06 20.86 -7.43
CA ALA A 300 -2.60 22.07 -6.82
C ALA A 300 -3.84 22.51 -7.60
N GLY A 301 -4.99 21.88 -7.35
CA GLY A 301 -6.27 22.31 -7.94
C GLY A 301 -7.18 21.16 -8.42
N ASP A 302 -8.27 21.52 -9.08
CA ASP A 302 -9.36 20.64 -9.50
C ASP A 302 -9.78 20.81 -10.98
N ARG A 303 -8.99 21.55 -11.78
CA ARG A 303 -9.29 21.87 -13.18
C ARG A 303 -8.56 20.92 -14.14
N LEU A 304 -9.32 20.15 -14.91
CA LEU A 304 -8.81 19.14 -15.84
C LEU A 304 -8.90 19.63 -17.30
N THR A 305 -7.80 19.50 -18.04
CA THR A 305 -7.85 19.54 -19.52
C THR A 305 -7.90 18.12 -20.06
N ILE A 306 -8.77 17.86 -21.03
CA ILE A 306 -8.84 16.57 -21.73
C ILE A 306 -8.25 16.74 -23.13
N LEU A 307 -7.22 15.98 -23.46
CA LEU A 307 -6.62 15.89 -24.79
C LEU A 307 -7.01 14.54 -25.41
N THR A 308 -7.63 14.53 -26.59
CA THR A 308 -8.13 13.30 -27.22
C THR A 308 -7.99 13.35 -28.74
N ASN A 309 -7.78 12.21 -29.40
CA ASN A 309 -7.97 12.09 -30.85
C ASN A 309 -9.37 11.56 -31.23
N GLY A 310 -10.27 11.38 -30.26
CA GLY A 310 -11.63 10.91 -30.49
C GLY A 310 -12.63 11.68 -29.65
N GLY A 311 -13.39 12.58 -30.28
CA GLY A 311 -14.39 13.42 -29.62
C GLY A 311 -15.41 12.64 -28.79
N GLY A 312 -15.88 11.48 -29.26
CA GLY A 312 -16.84 10.65 -28.52
C GLY A 312 -16.33 10.20 -27.14
N VAL A 313 -15.05 9.80 -27.04
CA VAL A 313 -14.44 9.43 -25.75
C VAL A 313 -14.19 10.69 -24.90
N GLY A 314 -13.89 11.83 -25.52
CA GLY A 314 -13.81 13.12 -24.84
C GLY A 314 -15.12 13.54 -24.17
N VAL A 315 -16.27 13.30 -24.81
CA VAL A 315 -17.60 13.54 -24.23
C VAL A 315 -17.84 12.63 -23.03
N ILE A 316 -17.60 11.32 -23.16
CA ILE A 316 -17.76 10.37 -22.04
C ILE A 316 -16.87 10.73 -20.85
N ALA A 317 -15.63 11.14 -21.11
CA ALA A 317 -14.70 11.58 -20.08
C ALA A 317 -15.18 12.88 -19.40
N THR A 318 -15.76 13.80 -20.16
CA THR A 318 -16.38 15.03 -19.64
C THR A 318 -17.57 14.71 -18.75
N ASP A 319 -18.52 13.90 -19.21
CA ASP A 319 -19.69 13.49 -18.44
C ASP A 319 -19.25 12.82 -17.12
N THR A 320 -18.28 11.91 -17.20
CA THR A 320 -17.72 11.24 -16.02
C THR A 320 -17.08 12.23 -15.04
N LEU A 321 -16.37 13.24 -15.53
CA LEU A 321 -15.76 14.27 -14.69
C LEU A 321 -16.84 15.07 -13.94
N ILE A 322 -17.89 15.51 -14.64
CA ILE A 322 -18.98 16.31 -14.08
C ILE A 322 -19.82 15.49 -13.09
N ASP A 323 -20.11 14.22 -13.38
CA ASP A 323 -20.78 13.31 -12.44
C ASP A 323 -20.02 13.13 -11.12
N LYS A 324 -18.69 13.21 -11.19
CA LYS A 324 -17.79 13.21 -10.02
C LYS A 324 -17.57 14.59 -9.41
N LYS A 325 -18.30 15.61 -9.88
CA LYS A 325 -18.21 17.02 -9.45
C LYS A 325 -16.84 17.65 -9.71
N GLY A 326 -16.09 17.12 -10.67
CA GLY A 326 -14.86 17.74 -11.19
C GLY A 326 -15.17 18.91 -12.12
N ARG A 327 -14.12 19.57 -12.60
CA ARG A 327 -14.26 20.77 -13.45
C ARG A 327 -13.30 20.69 -14.62
N LEU A 328 -13.80 21.03 -15.81
CA LEU A 328 -12.93 21.30 -16.95
C LEU A 328 -12.18 22.61 -16.73
N ALA A 329 -10.94 22.67 -17.21
CA ALA A 329 -10.18 23.90 -17.31
C ALA A 329 -10.71 24.76 -18.48
N ASP A 330 -10.87 26.06 -18.23
CA ASP A 330 -11.09 27.05 -19.28
C ASP A 330 -9.75 27.41 -19.91
N LEU A 331 -9.51 26.96 -21.14
CA LEU A 331 -8.23 27.21 -21.82
C LEU A 331 -7.99 28.71 -21.99
N SER A 332 -6.78 29.16 -21.67
CA SER A 332 -6.45 30.58 -21.85
C SER A 332 -6.49 30.99 -23.33
N PRO A 333 -6.82 32.26 -23.67
CA PRO A 333 -6.77 32.73 -25.05
C PRO A 333 -5.41 32.48 -25.72
N LYS A 334 -4.32 32.64 -24.97
CA LYS A 334 -2.95 32.34 -25.41
C LYS A 334 -2.79 30.86 -25.77
N THR A 335 -3.36 29.95 -24.98
CA THR A 335 -3.33 28.50 -25.24
C THR A 335 -4.12 28.18 -26.51
N ILE A 336 -5.32 28.76 -26.68
CA ILE A 336 -6.15 28.58 -27.88
C ILE A 336 -5.40 29.04 -29.14
N GLU A 337 -4.77 30.21 -29.11
CA GLU A 337 -3.95 30.72 -30.21
C GLU A 337 -2.80 29.76 -30.55
N ARG A 338 -2.09 29.28 -29.53
CA ARG A 338 -0.99 28.32 -29.73
C ARG A 338 -1.46 27.00 -30.33
N LEU A 339 -2.60 26.49 -29.87
CA LEU A 339 -3.21 25.28 -30.41
C LEU A 339 -3.66 25.48 -31.86
N ASN A 340 -4.19 26.66 -32.22
CA ASN A 340 -4.56 26.99 -33.59
C ASN A 340 -3.38 27.00 -34.58
N GLU A 341 -2.17 27.29 -34.11
CA GLU A 341 -0.96 27.25 -34.95
C GLU A 341 -0.50 25.83 -35.27
N VAL A 342 -0.68 24.90 -34.31
CA VAL A 342 -0.09 23.54 -34.39
C VAL A 342 -1.11 22.45 -34.74
N LEU A 343 -2.41 22.71 -34.57
CA LEU A 343 -3.48 21.76 -34.85
C LEU A 343 -4.19 22.04 -36.19
N PRO A 344 -4.78 21.01 -36.83
CA PRO A 344 -5.62 21.21 -38.01
C PRO A 344 -6.81 22.13 -37.69
N LYS A 345 -7.23 22.96 -38.64
CA LYS A 345 -8.35 23.92 -38.46
C LYS A 345 -9.66 23.29 -37.93
N THR A 346 -9.83 21.98 -38.11
CA THR A 346 -11.00 21.21 -37.71
C THR A 346 -10.99 20.73 -36.26
N TRP A 347 -9.94 20.99 -35.47
CA TRP A 347 -9.90 20.65 -34.04
C TRP A 347 -11.04 21.34 -33.27
N SER A 348 -11.33 20.90 -32.05
CA SER A 348 -12.55 21.32 -31.31
C SER A 348 -12.63 22.80 -30.89
N HIS A 349 -11.50 23.53 -30.86
CA HIS A 349 -11.41 24.92 -30.35
C HIS A 349 -11.88 25.08 -28.88
N GLY A 350 -11.74 24.03 -28.07
CA GLY A 350 -12.18 24.03 -26.69
C GLY A 350 -11.61 22.88 -25.87
N ASN A 351 -12.21 22.64 -24.69
CA ASN A 351 -11.89 21.52 -23.82
C ASN A 351 -13.14 20.61 -23.73
N PRO A 352 -13.09 19.35 -24.20
CA PRO A 352 -11.92 18.58 -24.63
C PRO A 352 -11.23 19.12 -25.90
N VAL A 353 -9.90 19.06 -25.91
CA VAL A 353 -9.02 19.35 -27.04
C VAL A 353 -9.02 18.12 -27.95
N ASP A 354 -9.89 18.11 -28.97
CA ASP A 354 -9.97 17.04 -29.97
C ASP A 354 -9.00 17.30 -31.11
N ILE A 355 -7.90 16.55 -31.14
CA ILE A 355 -6.83 16.66 -32.14
C ILE A 355 -7.08 15.83 -33.40
N ILE A 356 -8.29 15.31 -33.59
CA ILE A 356 -8.75 14.53 -34.76
C ILE A 356 -8.16 13.13 -34.84
N GLY A 357 -8.96 12.18 -35.35
CA GLY A 357 -8.65 10.75 -35.35
C GLY A 357 -7.33 10.35 -35.98
N ASP A 358 -6.87 11.05 -37.02
CA ASP A 358 -5.63 10.75 -37.75
C ASP A 358 -4.35 11.26 -37.04
N ALA A 359 -4.44 11.70 -35.79
CA ALA A 359 -3.34 12.30 -35.05
C ALA A 359 -2.10 11.39 -34.92
N PRO A 360 -0.95 11.73 -35.56
CA PRO A 360 0.33 11.08 -35.31
C PRO A 360 0.87 11.48 -33.94
N GLY A 361 1.95 10.83 -33.50
CA GLY A 361 2.53 11.10 -32.18
C GLY A 361 3.00 12.56 -32.01
N SER A 362 3.49 13.19 -33.07
CA SER A 362 3.89 14.60 -33.05
C SER A 362 2.73 15.53 -32.69
N ARG A 363 1.50 15.24 -33.13
CA ARG A 363 0.32 16.08 -32.84
C ARG A 363 -0.04 16.02 -31.36
N TYR A 364 0.15 14.87 -30.70
CA TYR A 364 0.04 14.76 -29.25
C TYR A 364 1.12 15.60 -28.56
N ALA A 365 2.38 15.51 -29.02
CA ALA A 365 3.47 16.28 -28.44
C ALA A 365 3.24 17.79 -28.54
N ASP A 366 2.88 18.29 -29.72
CA ASP A 366 2.66 19.72 -29.98
C ASP A 366 1.49 20.28 -29.17
N ALA A 367 0.37 19.54 -29.11
CA ALA A 367 -0.78 19.92 -28.29
C ALA A 367 -0.42 19.92 -26.80
N LEU A 368 0.25 18.86 -26.33
CA LEU A 368 0.62 18.71 -24.93
C LEU A 368 1.63 19.78 -24.49
N ASP A 369 2.55 20.20 -25.37
CA ASP A 369 3.48 21.30 -25.11
C ASP A 369 2.75 22.63 -24.87
N ALA A 370 1.73 22.95 -25.67
CA ALA A 370 0.89 24.12 -25.46
C ALA A 370 0.08 24.02 -24.16
N LEU A 371 -0.49 22.84 -23.89
CA LEU A 371 -1.31 22.61 -22.69
C LEU A 371 -0.49 22.63 -21.40
N PHE A 372 0.78 22.25 -21.40
CA PHE A 372 1.64 22.36 -20.21
C PHE A 372 1.88 23.80 -19.78
N GLU A 373 1.78 24.77 -20.70
CA GLU A 373 1.98 26.19 -20.43
C GLU A 373 0.71 26.93 -19.97
N ASP A 374 -0.45 26.24 -19.91
CA ASP A 374 -1.72 26.87 -19.54
C ASP A 374 -1.94 26.94 -18.01
N ASP A 375 -1.77 28.11 -17.40
CA ASP A 375 -1.99 28.29 -15.96
C ASP A 375 -3.43 28.01 -15.49
N ASN A 376 -4.39 27.84 -16.40
CA ASN A 376 -5.76 27.48 -16.07
C ASN A 376 -6.01 25.98 -15.87
N ALA A 377 -5.02 25.13 -16.15
CA ALA A 377 -5.14 23.68 -16.02
C ALA A 377 -4.21 23.12 -14.93
N ASP A 378 -4.77 22.33 -14.01
CA ASP A 378 -4.02 21.71 -12.91
C ASP A 378 -3.61 20.27 -13.24
N ALA A 379 -4.41 19.60 -14.10
CA ALA A 379 -4.14 18.26 -14.61
C ALA A 379 -4.52 18.16 -16.10
N ILE A 380 -3.89 17.21 -16.80
CA ILE A 380 -4.19 16.88 -18.21
C ILE A 380 -4.49 15.38 -18.29
N LEU A 381 -5.65 15.02 -18.85
CA LEU A 381 -6.02 13.65 -19.22
C LEU A 381 -5.80 13.46 -20.72
N VAL A 382 -4.91 12.56 -21.09
CA VAL A 382 -4.65 12.20 -22.49
C VAL A 382 -5.39 10.92 -22.83
N LEU A 383 -6.16 10.94 -23.91
CA LEU A 383 -6.96 9.83 -24.39
C LEU A 383 -6.53 9.47 -25.81
N ASN A 384 -6.32 8.19 -26.07
CA ASN A 384 -6.01 7.68 -27.40
C ASN A 384 -7.05 6.64 -27.83
N CYS A 385 -7.67 6.87 -28.98
CA CYS A 385 -8.52 5.93 -29.69
C CYS A 385 -7.70 5.30 -30.83
N PRO A 386 -7.35 4.01 -30.75
CA PRO A 386 -6.60 3.34 -31.79
C PRO A 386 -7.36 3.32 -33.12
N ASN A 387 -6.64 3.51 -34.22
CA ASN A 387 -7.18 3.40 -35.56
C ASN A 387 -6.09 2.93 -36.54
N ALA A 388 -6.48 2.71 -37.81
CA ALA A 388 -5.58 2.15 -38.81
C ALA A 388 -4.60 3.17 -39.43
N VAL A 389 -4.79 4.47 -39.19
CA VAL A 389 -4.01 5.53 -39.86
C VAL A 389 -2.91 6.13 -38.97
N ALA A 390 -2.99 5.93 -37.65
CA ALA A 390 -2.01 6.45 -36.69
C ALA A 390 -1.60 5.39 -35.65
N SER A 391 -0.33 5.41 -35.25
CA SER A 391 0.23 4.46 -34.28
C SER A 391 -0.01 4.92 -32.84
N SER A 392 -0.79 4.14 -32.07
CA SER A 392 -0.96 4.37 -30.63
C SER A 392 0.35 4.26 -29.84
N THR A 393 1.27 3.39 -30.27
CA THR A 393 2.60 3.24 -29.65
C THR A 393 3.45 4.49 -29.86
N GLU A 394 3.42 5.05 -31.08
CA GLU A 394 4.11 6.31 -31.38
C GLU A 394 3.53 7.46 -30.56
N ALA A 395 2.20 7.57 -30.48
CA ALA A 395 1.54 8.57 -29.64
C ALA A 395 1.97 8.46 -28.17
N ALA A 396 1.97 7.25 -27.60
CA ALA A 396 2.44 7.02 -26.23
C ALA A 396 3.91 7.43 -26.05
N GLN A 397 4.79 7.08 -26.99
CA GLN A 397 6.21 7.44 -26.95
C GLN A 397 6.40 8.96 -27.00
N SER A 398 5.68 9.65 -27.88
CA SER A 398 5.72 11.12 -27.98
C SER A 398 5.25 11.79 -26.68
N VAL A 399 4.16 11.31 -26.08
CA VAL A 399 3.69 11.80 -24.77
C VAL A 399 4.76 11.61 -23.70
N ILE A 400 5.38 10.42 -23.62
CA ILE A 400 6.46 10.12 -22.66
C ILE A 400 7.65 11.08 -22.85
N GLU A 401 8.07 11.32 -24.09
CA GLU A 401 9.19 12.20 -24.41
C GLU A 401 8.91 13.66 -24.07
N THR A 402 7.70 14.15 -24.35
CA THR A 402 7.27 15.51 -24.00
C THR A 402 7.25 15.71 -22.48
N VAL A 403 6.69 14.76 -21.73
CA VAL A 403 6.64 14.82 -20.26
C VAL A 403 8.03 14.84 -19.64
N LYS A 404 8.99 14.09 -20.18
CA LYS A 404 10.38 14.08 -19.69
C LYS A 404 11.08 15.43 -19.84
N LYS A 405 10.68 16.25 -20.81
CA LYS A 405 11.29 17.57 -21.09
C LYS A 405 10.72 18.70 -20.24
N LYS A 406 9.54 18.53 -19.65
CA LYS A 406 8.82 19.59 -18.91
C LYS A 406 9.00 19.43 -17.38
N PRO A 407 9.05 20.54 -16.63
CA PRO A 407 9.01 20.47 -15.16
C PRO A 407 7.66 19.89 -14.69
N ARG A 408 7.66 19.15 -13.57
CA ARG A 408 6.48 18.49 -13.00
C ARG A 408 5.47 19.47 -12.36
N SER A 409 4.96 20.44 -13.13
CA SER A 409 3.98 21.42 -12.64
C SER A 409 2.54 20.93 -12.71
N LYS A 410 2.23 20.00 -13.61
CA LYS A 410 0.87 19.44 -13.80
C LYS A 410 0.87 17.92 -13.74
N LEU A 411 -0.21 17.35 -13.20
CA LEU A 411 -0.42 15.91 -13.27
C LEU A 411 -0.86 15.51 -14.67
N LEU A 412 -0.14 14.56 -15.26
CA LEU A 412 -0.58 13.87 -16.47
C LEU A 412 -1.25 12.55 -16.10
N ILE A 413 -2.43 12.32 -16.68
CA ILE A 413 -3.19 11.07 -16.62
C ILE A 413 -3.26 10.56 -18.05
N THR A 414 -2.94 9.29 -18.29
CA THR A 414 -2.87 8.68 -19.63
C THR A 414 -3.62 7.36 -19.68
#